data_AF-A0A9X2EJ07-F1
#
_entry.id   AF-A0A9X2EJ07-F1
#
_cell.length_a   1.000
_cell.length_b   1.000
_cell.length_c   1.000
_cell.angle_alpha   90.00
_cell.angle_beta   90.00
_cell.angle_gamma   90.00
#
_symmetry.space_group_name_H-M   'P 1'
#
loop_
_entity.id
_entity.type
_entity.pdbx_description
1 polymer ?
#
loop_
_entity_poly.entity_id
_entity_poly.type
_entity_poly.pdbx_seq_one_letter_code
_entity_poly.pdbx_strand_id
1 'polypeptide(L)'
;MYRTVFAVLAASLAIGCAAAVSAPAHAVSDQVTCDAVLQASIEMGDSLAAGSEMADIKQALAEVAAKLAAAAAEADPGPLKTALEEDVVQLNRAASAPDDQVVAILDEHAVAEARDRVDALCGF
;
A
#
# COMPACT_ATOMS: atom_id res chain seq x y z
N MET A 1 10.16 0.01 47.31
CA MET A 1 8.69 -0.08 47.34
C MET A 1 8.13 1.03 46.47
N TYR A 2 7.19 0.66 45.59
CA TYR A 2 6.54 1.43 44.53
C TYR A 2 6.15 2.89 44.87
N ARG A 3 6.31 3.83 43.91
CA ARG A 3 5.20 4.42 43.12
C ARG A 3 5.61 5.68 42.33
N THR A 4 5.37 5.61 41.01
CA THR A 4 4.79 6.63 40.10
C THR A 4 5.29 8.07 40.12
N VAL A 5 5.80 8.53 38.96
CA VAL A 5 5.45 9.86 38.42
C VAL A 5 5.30 9.74 36.90
N PHE A 6 4.09 10.00 36.42
CA PHE A 6 3.73 10.24 35.02
C PHE A 6 4.54 11.43 34.47
N ALA A 7 5.15 11.29 33.30
CA ALA A 7 5.65 12.43 32.53
C ALA A 7 4.92 12.48 31.18
N VAL A 8 3.75 13.11 31.19
CA VAL A 8 3.18 13.74 29.99
C VAL A 8 3.95 15.03 29.78
N LEU A 9 4.67 15.16 28.68
CA LEU A 9 5.22 16.44 28.24
C LEU A 9 4.72 16.73 26.83
N ALA A 10 3.70 17.58 26.79
CA ALA A 10 3.07 18.10 25.62
C ALA A 10 3.97 19.13 24.91
N ALA A 11 3.92 19.05 23.58
CA ALA A 11 4.05 20.11 22.58
C ALA A 11 4.81 21.41 22.94
N SER A 12 5.91 21.63 22.22
CA SER A 12 6.45 22.97 21.96
C SER A 12 6.44 23.22 20.45
N LEU A 13 5.58 24.14 20.02
CA LEU A 13 5.64 24.77 18.70
C LEU A 13 7.01 25.45 18.51
N ALA A 14 7.71 25.13 17.44
CA ALA A 14 8.72 25.99 16.84
C ALA A 14 8.48 26.04 15.33
N ILE A 15 7.78 27.09 14.90
CA ILE A 15 7.68 27.50 13.49
C ILE A 15 8.96 28.29 13.21
N GLY A 16 9.79 27.82 12.28
CA GLY A 16 10.95 28.56 11.81
C GLY A 16 11.96 27.71 11.06
N CYS A 17 11.73 27.53 9.75
CA CYS A 17 12.71 27.16 8.71
C CYS A 17 13.85 26.21 9.15
N ALA A 18 13.52 24.98 9.52
CA ALA A 18 14.45 23.88 9.39
C ALA A 18 13.99 23.05 8.20
N ALA A 19 14.86 22.88 7.22
CA ALA A 19 14.78 21.76 6.30
C ALA A 19 14.77 20.50 7.19
N ALA A 20 13.58 20.02 7.52
CA ALA A 20 13.37 18.73 8.12
C ALA A 20 13.74 17.72 7.02
N VAL A 21 15.04 17.45 6.90
CA VAL A 21 15.47 16.11 6.55
C VAL A 21 14.97 15.25 7.70
N SER A 22 13.71 14.81 7.59
CA SER A 22 13.22 13.69 8.34
C SER A 22 14.19 12.56 8.02
N ALA A 23 15.08 12.26 8.97
CA ALA A 23 15.80 10.99 8.98
C ALA A 23 14.78 9.89 8.68
N PRO A 24 15.10 8.91 7.83
CA PRO A 24 14.10 7.94 7.42
C PRO A 24 13.64 7.24 8.70
N ALA A 25 12.36 7.42 9.02
CA ALA A 25 11.66 6.47 9.87
C ALA A 25 11.96 5.11 9.24
N HIS A 26 12.64 4.26 10.02
CA HIS A 26 13.26 3.00 9.61
C HIS A 26 12.58 2.36 8.40
N ALA A 27 13.11 2.61 7.22
CA ALA A 27 12.61 1.95 6.03
C ALA A 27 12.74 0.44 6.24
N VAL A 28 11.63 -0.27 6.07
CA VAL A 28 11.57 -1.70 6.29
C VAL A 28 12.19 -2.42 5.10
N SER A 29 12.83 -3.56 5.35
CA SER A 29 13.48 -4.33 4.30
C SER A 29 12.45 -4.81 3.26
N ASP A 30 12.91 -5.00 2.02
CA ASP A 30 12.09 -5.54 0.93
C ASP A 30 11.35 -6.82 1.31
N GLN A 31 11.95 -7.69 2.14
CA GLN A 31 11.29 -8.89 2.64
C GLN A 31 10.01 -8.58 3.44
N VAL A 32 10.07 -7.62 4.37
CA VAL A 32 8.90 -7.24 5.19
C VAL A 32 7.83 -6.61 4.31
N THR A 33 8.24 -5.81 3.32
CA THR A 33 7.35 -5.22 2.32
C THR A 33 6.66 -6.31 1.49
N CYS A 34 7.41 -7.31 1.01
CA CYS A 34 6.88 -8.42 0.22
C CYS A 34 5.94 -9.34 1.00
N ASP A 35 6.18 -9.57 2.29
CA ASP A 35 5.24 -10.30 3.15
C ASP A 35 3.88 -9.55 3.24
N ALA A 36 3.91 -8.21 3.30
CA ALA A 36 2.69 -7.40 3.30
C ALA A 36 1.97 -7.43 1.93
N VAL A 37 2.71 -7.45 0.82
CA VAL A 37 2.17 -7.62 -0.53
C VAL A 37 1.46 -8.96 -0.68
N LEU A 38 2.09 -10.04 -0.22
CA LEU A 38 1.51 -11.39 -0.27
C LEU A 38 0.20 -11.43 0.52
N GLN A 39 0.19 -10.89 1.73
CA GLN A 39 -1.01 -10.84 2.57
C GLN A 39 -2.13 -10.04 1.90
N ALA A 40 -1.81 -8.87 1.32
CA ALA A 40 -2.78 -8.06 0.60
C ALA A 40 -3.35 -8.79 -0.63
N SER A 41 -2.52 -9.58 -1.32
CA SER A 41 -2.94 -10.35 -2.50
C SER A 41 -3.86 -11.52 -2.14
N ILE A 42 -3.58 -12.22 -1.03
CA ILE A 42 -4.47 -13.27 -0.50
C ILE A 42 -5.82 -12.67 -0.11
N GLU A 43 -5.82 -11.57 0.64
CA GLU A 43 -7.04 -10.89 1.06
C GLU A 43 -7.85 -10.35 -0.12
N MET A 44 -7.18 -9.91 -1.19
CA MET A 44 -7.85 -9.55 -2.45
C MET A 44 -8.58 -10.76 -3.05
N GLY A 45 -7.89 -11.90 -3.15
CA GLY A 45 -8.48 -13.14 -3.66
C GLY A 45 -9.70 -13.58 -2.86
N ASP A 46 -9.61 -13.55 -1.53
CA ASP A 46 -10.72 -13.89 -0.63
C ASP A 46 -11.89 -12.91 -0.78
N SER A 47 -11.62 -11.61 -0.88
CA SER A 47 -12.63 -10.58 -1.04
C SER A 47 -13.33 -10.66 -2.40
N LEU A 48 -12.58 -10.94 -3.47
CA LEU A 48 -13.15 -11.16 -4.81
C LEU A 48 -13.94 -12.46 -4.91
N ALA A 49 -13.54 -13.51 -4.17
CA ALA A 49 -14.31 -14.75 -4.11
C ALA A 49 -15.59 -14.62 -3.27
N ALA A 50 -15.58 -13.76 -2.26
CA ALA A 50 -16.74 -13.47 -1.41
C ALA A 50 -17.69 -12.43 -2.02
N GLY A 51 -17.16 -11.45 -2.76
CA GLY A 51 -17.91 -10.37 -3.37
C GLY A 51 -18.69 -10.85 -4.59
N SER A 52 -20.02 -10.71 -4.55
CA SER A 52 -20.88 -11.02 -5.70
C SER A 52 -21.24 -9.79 -6.54
N GLU A 53 -21.03 -8.59 -5.98
CA GLU A 53 -21.42 -7.32 -6.60
C GLU A 53 -20.20 -6.45 -6.92
N MET A 54 -20.33 -5.60 -7.95
CA MET A 54 -19.23 -4.73 -8.40
C MET A 54 -18.76 -3.74 -7.33
N ALA A 55 -19.66 -3.29 -6.44
CA ALA A 55 -19.30 -2.43 -5.32
C ALA A 55 -18.29 -3.10 -4.37
N ASP A 56 -18.47 -4.39 -4.07
CA ASP A 56 -17.58 -5.16 -3.20
C ASP A 56 -16.21 -5.35 -3.86
N ILE A 57 -16.21 -5.65 -5.17
CA ILE A 57 -14.97 -5.75 -5.98
C ILE A 57 -14.20 -4.43 -5.91
N LYS A 58 -14.85 -3.30 -6.17
CA LYS A 58 -14.21 -1.98 -6.13
C LYS A 58 -13.70 -1.62 -4.74
N GLN A 59 -14.44 -2.00 -3.70
CA GLN A 59 -13.98 -1.83 -2.32
C GLN A 59 -12.72 -2.68 -2.06
N ALA A 60 -12.71 -3.95 -2.45
CA ALA A 60 -11.55 -4.83 -2.30
C ALA A 60 -10.32 -4.25 -3.03
N LEU A 61 -10.48 -3.77 -4.27
CA LEU A 61 -9.40 -3.12 -5.02
C LEU A 61 -8.85 -1.89 -4.30
N ALA A 62 -9.72 -1.04 -3.75
CA ALA A 62 -9.33 0.15 -3.00
C ALA A 62 -8.61 -0.21 -1.68
N GLU A 63 -9.08 -1.22 -0.97
CA GLU A 63 -8.45 -1.69 0.28
C GLU A 63 -7.06 -2.26 0.03
N VAL A 64 -6.89 -3.03 -1.04
CA VAL A 64 -5.58 -3.57 -1.45
C VAL A 64 -4.66 -2.43 -1.87
N ALA A 65 -5.15 -1.47 -2.66
CA ALA A 65 -4.37 -0.28 -3.03
C ALA A 65 -3.91 0.50 -1.79
N ALA A 66 -4.76 0.63 -0.77
CA ALA A 66 -4.38 1.30 0.47
C ALA A 66 -3.29 0.54 1.24
N LYS A 67 -3.35 -0.80 1.29
CA LYS A 67 -2.32 -1.64 1.94
C LYS A 67 -0.98 -1.57 1.21
N LEU A 68 -1.00 -1.65 -0.13
CA LEU A 68 0.21 -1.51 -0.94
C LEU A 68 0.80 -0.11 -0.84
N ALA A 69 -0.03 0.93 -0.78
CA ALA A 69 0.43 2.30 -0.56
C ALA A 69 1.10 2.46 0.82
N ALA A 70 0.55 1.83 1.86
CA ALA A 70 1.18 1.80 3.18
C ALA A 70 2.52 1.04 3.16
N ALA A 71 2.59 -0.10 2.47
CA ALA A 71 3.83 -0.84 2.29
C ALA A 71 4.88 -0.01 1.52
N ALA A 72 4.48 0.67 0.44
CA ALA A 72 5.36 1.56 -0.32
C ALA A 72 5.84 2.75 0.52
N ALA A 73 5.01 3.31 1.39
CA ALA A 73 5.40 4.42 2.27
C ALA A 73 6.56 4.04 3.21
N GLU A 74 6.53 2.81 3.74
CA GLU A 74 7.55 2.27 4.64
C GLU A 74 8.74 1.62 3.92
N ALA A 75 8.60 1.28 2.63
CA ALA A 75 9.66 0.63 1.84
C ALA A 75 10.86 1.56 1.58
N ASP A 76 12.05 0.95 1.52
CA ASP A 76 13.28 1.60 1.09
C ASP A 76 13.14 2.22 -0.31
N PRO A 77 13.76 3.39 -0.57
CA PRO A 77 13.82 3.93 -1.92
C PRO A 77 14.48 2.94 -2.88
N GLY A 78 13.75 2.49 -3.89
CA GLY A 78 14.23 1.49 -4.82
C GLY A 78 13.16 0.96 -5.77
N PRO A 79 13.51 -0.04 -6.60
CA PRO A 79 12.61 -0.60 -7.60
C PRO A 79 11.29 -1.15 -7.02
N LEU A 80 11.32 -1.76 -5.83
CA LEU A 80 10.13 -2.32 -5.19
C LEU A 80 9.13 -1.23 -4.82
N LYS A 81 9.58 -0.15 -4.17
CA LYS A 81 8.73 1.00 -3.86
C LYS A 81 8.08 1.59 -5.11
N THR A 82 8.86 1.79 -6.18
CA THR A 82 8.33 2.30 -7.47
C THR A 82 7.30 1.35 -8.08
N ALA A 83 7.57 0.04 -8.09
CA ALA A 83 6.62 -0.95 -8.60
C ALA A 83 5.31 -0.96 -7.79
N LEU A 84 5.39 -0.86 -6.46
CA LEU A 84 4.21 -0.75 -5.60
C LEU A 84 3.40 0.52 -5.87
N GLU A 85 4.06 1.66 -6.02
CA GLU A 85 3.40 2.93 -6.35
C GLU A 85 2.67 2.84 -7.71
N GLU A 86 3.26 2.19 -8.70
CA GLU A 86 2.63 1.95 -10.01
C GLU A 86 1.39 1.05 -9.92
N ASP A 87 1.49 -0.07 -9.18
CA ASP A 87 0.39 -1.01 -8.98
C ASP A 87 -0.77 -0.36 -8.19
N VAL A 88 -0.45 0.43 -7.15
CA VAL A 88 -1.43 1.24 -6.41
C VAL A 88 -2.20 2.18 -7.34
N VAL A 89 -1.53 2.81 -8.31
CA VAL A 89 -2.20 3.69 -9.28
C VAL A 89 -3.20 2.91 -10.13
N GLN A 90 -2.83 1.71 -10.60
CA GLN A 90 -3.71 0.88 -11.43
C GLN A 90 -4.93 0.37 -10.65
N LEU A 91 -4.73 -0.09 -9.41
CA LEU A 91 -5.83 -0.55 -8.56
C LEU A 91 -6.79 0.59 -8.21
N ASN A 92 -6.29 1.77 -7.86
CA ASN A 92 -7.14 2.94 -7.60
C ASN A 92 -7.89 3.39 -8.85
N ARG A 93 -7.28 3.27 -10.03
CA ARG A 93 -7.95 3.53 -11.31
C ARG A 93 -9.11 2.55 -11.53
N ALA A 94 -8.90 1.25 -11.32
CA ALA A 94 -9.97 0.26 -11.44
C ALA A 94 -11.07 0.49 -10.39
N ALA A 95 -10.71 0.74 -9.12
CA ALA A 95 -11.65 0.98 -8.03
C ALA A 95 -12.52 2.22 -8.22
N SER A 96 -12.01 3.24 -8.92
CA SER A 96 -12.74 4.50 -9.20
C SER A 96 -13.46 4.53 -10.54
N ALA A 97 -13.28 3.51 -11.38
CA ALA A 97 -13.89 3.45 -12.70
C ALA A 97 -15.41 3.22 -12.65
N PRO A 98 -16.13 3.53 -13.74
CA PRO A 98 -17.48 3.03 -13.96
C PRO A 98 -17.53 1.50 -13.88
N ASP A 99 -18.62 0.95 -13.33
CA ASP A 99 -18.75 -0.48 -13.03
C ASP A 99 -18.56 -1.38 -14.26
N ASP A 100 -19.00 -0.91 -15.44
CA ASP A 100 -18.85 -1.60 -16.72
C ASP A 100 -17.42 -1.58 -17.28
N GLN A 101 -16.51 -0.80 -16.69
CA GLN A 101 -15.13 -0.66 -17.11
C GLN A 101 -14.12 -1.33 -16.17
N VAL A 102 -14.53 -1.72 -14.95
CA VAL A 102 -13.61 -2.26 -13.95
C VAL A 102 -12.87 -3.50 -14.46
N VAL A 103 -13.60 -4.48 -14.98
CA VAL A 103 -12.99 -5.72 -15.52
C VAL A 103 -12.09 -5.42 -16.71
N ALA A 104 -12.53 -4.55 -17.62
CA ALA A 104 -11.74 -4.17 -18.79
C ALA A 104 -10.41 -3.52 -18.38
N ILE A 105 -10.40 -2.68 -17.34
CA ILE A 105 -9.18 -2.07 -16.80
C ILE A 105 -8.28 -3.13 -16.17
N LEU A 106 -8.83 -4.05 -15.37
CA LEU A 106 -8.04 -5.12 -14.74
C LEU A 106 -7.40 -6.06 -15.77
N ASP A 107 -8.05 -6.25 -16.92
CA ASP A 107 -7.53 -7.04 -18.05
C ASP A 107 -6.50 -6.27 -18.91
N GLU A 108 -6.27 -4.98 -18.66
CA GLU A 108 -5.27 -4.23 -19.40
C GLU A 108 -3.86 -4.73 -19.07
N HIS A 109 -3.02 -4.85 -20.12
CA HIS A 109 -1.62 -5.24 -19.99
C HIS A 109 -0.86 -4.39 -18.96
N ALA A 110 -1.20 -3.11 -18.82
CA ALA A 110 -0.55 -2.23 -17.86
C ALA A 110 -0.79 -2.62 -16.40
N VAL A 111 -1.97 -3.17 -16.07
CA VAL A 111 -2.30 -3.64 -14.71
C VAL A 111 -1.55 -4.94 -14.42
N ALA A 112 -1.59 -5.88 -15.37
CA ALA A 112 -0.83 -7.14 -15.27
C ALA A 112 0.68 -6.86 -15.13
N GLU A 113 1.24 -5.99 -15.97
CA GLU A 113 2.67 -5.67 -15.95
C GLU A 113 3.10 -4.97 -14.64
N ALA A 114 2.27 -4.08 -14.09
CA ALA A 114 2.55 -3.45 -12.81
C ALA A 114 2.57 -4.48 -11.66
N ARG A 115 1.62 -5.43 -11.67
CA ARG A 115 1.57 -6.53 -10.70
C ARG A 115 2.76 -7.47 -10.85
N ASP A 116 3.06 -7.93 -12.07
CA ASP A 116 4.17 -8.82 -12.38
C ASP A 116 5.52 -8.24 -11.95
N ARG A 117 5.69 -6.91 -12.05
CA ARG A 117 6.89 -6.24 -11.55
C ARG A 117 7.05 -6.37 -10.04
N VAL A 118 5.95 -6.22 -9.28
CA VAL A 118 5.97 -6.41 -7.83
C VAL A 118 6.29 -7.87 -7.51
N ASP A 119 5.62 -8.82 -8.16
CA ASP A 119 5.81 -10.26 -7.93
C ASP A 119 7.25 -10.70 -8.25
N ALA A 120 7.81 -10.24 -9.36
CA ALA A 120 9.19 -10.54 -9.74
C ALA A 120 10.23 -10.00 -8.75
N LEU A 121 9.98 -8.83 -8.15
CA LEU A 121 10.87 -8.25 -7.13
C LEU A 121 10.71 -8.94 -5.77
N CYS A 122 9.52 -9.47 -5.48
CA CYS A 122 9.24 -10.24 -4.27
C CYS A 122 9.56 -11.74 -4.38
N GLY A 123 9.81 -12.24 -5.60
CA GLY A 123 10.18 -13.64 -5.84
C GLY A 123 9.01 -14.62 -5.78
N PHE A 124 7.80 -14.17 -6.13
CA PHE A 124 6.61 -15.01 -6.26
C PHE A 124 6.51 -15.70 -7.62
#